data_AF-A0A1N7LE59-F1
#
_entry.id   AF-A0A1N7LE59-F1
#
_cell.length_a   1.000
_cell.length_b   1.000
_cell.length_c   1.000
_cell.angle_alpha   90.00
_cell.angle_beta   90.00
_cell.angle_gamma   90.00
#
_symmetry.space_group_name_H-M   'P 1'
#
loop_
_entity.id
_entity.type
_entity.pdbx_description
1 polymer ?
#
loop_
_entity_poly.entity_id
_entity_poly.type
_entity_poly.pdbx_seq_one_letter_code
_entity_poly.pdbx_strand_id
1 'polypeptide(L)'
;MVLQQLEPGQDPQIEAAFAVISEAAADILLLTNLDWDYHGETLGALQARLAGQGLDYPFAFAPQPNTGLDTGFDLDGNGRFGEARDAQGYGWFTGQHGMALLSRFPIEAEATQDFSSLLWRDVPQNQISGAALPEGAEDVLRLSSTAHWDVPVQTPEGVLHLWAYAATPPVFDGPEDRNGRRNADENRFWLHYLNGTLPQKPAPEPFVLLGLANLDPNRGEGKRDAILDLLIDPRLQDPAPKGPGAPASNPTATADFGESIGPLRVDYILPAADLTVLDAGLIWPAPAQKGVKRALLWVDLARR
;
A
#
# COMPACT_ATOMS: atom_id res chain seq x y z
N MET A 1 -0.02 7.25 -11.09
CA MET A 1 0.79 8.40 -11.55
C MET A 1 1.69 7.90 -12.65
N VAL A 2 1.43 8.33 -13.90
CA VAL A 2 2.24 8.00 -15.08
C VAL A 2 3.22 9.15 -15.33
N LEU A 3 4.43 8.86 -15.83
CA LEU A 3 5.48 9.86 -16.16
C LEU A 3 4.93 11.12 -16.87
N GLN A 4 4.12 10.95 -17.93
CA GLN A 4 3.59 12.07 -18.71
C GLN A 4 2.71 13.03 -17.88
N GLN A 5 2.04 12.52 -16.85
CA GLN A 5 1.16 13.31 -16.00
C GLN A 5 1.92 14.04 -14.89
N LEU A 6 3.21 13.76 -14.70
CA LEU A 6 4.06 14.42 -13.69
C LEU A 6 4.50 15.82 -14.10
N GLU A 7 4.29 16.23 -15.34
CA GLU A 7 4.53 17.61 -15.77
C GLU A 7 3.54 18.58 -15.09
N PRO A 8 3.99 19.75 -14.58
CA PRO A 8 3.12 20.70 -13.90
C PRO A 8 1.89 21.10 -14.73
N GLY A 9 0.71 21.06 -14.11
CA GLY A 9 -0.55 21.50 -14.69
C GLY A 9 -1.20 20.53 -15.68
N GLN A 10 -0.65 19.32 -15.87
CA GLN A 10 -1.26 18.30 -16.73
C GLN A 10 -2.44 17.58 -16.09
N ASP A 11 -2.37 17.29 -14.78
CA ASP A 11 -3.39 16.54 -14.07
C ASP A 11 -3.72 17.18 -12.71
N PRO A 12 -4.92 17.75 -12.53
CA PRO A 12 -5.34 18.37 -11.27
C PRO A 12 -5.28 17.43 -10.05
N GLN A 13 -5.43 16.12 -10.23
CA GLN A 13 -5.32 15.16 -9.12
C GLN A 13 -3.86 14.99 -8.70
N ILE A 14 -2.91 15.03 -9.65
CA ILE A 14 -1.49 15.00 -9.35
C ILE A 14 -1.06 16.31 -8.69
N GLU A 15 -1.52 17.46 -9.17
CA GLU A 15 -1.28 18.74 -8.50
C GLU A 15 -1.76 18.73 -7.04
N ALA A 16 -2.96 18.18 -6.81
CA ALA A 16 -3.51 18.02 -5.47
C ALA A 16 -2.66 17.08 -4.60
N ALA A 17 -2.14 15.98 -5.17
CA ALA A 17 -1.24 15.07 -4.47
C ALA A 17 0.09 15.75 -4.08
N PHE A 18 0.71 16.50 -4.99
CA PHE A 18 1.92 17.27 -4.68
C PHE A 18 1.67 18.33 -3.60
N ALA A 19 0.51 19.00 -3.62
CA ALA A 19 0.17 20.00 -2.61
C ALA A 19 0.11 19.38 -1.21
N VAL A 20 -0.56 18.22 -1.04
CA VAL A 20 -0.64 17.56 0.27
C VAL A 20 0.70 16.97 0.71
N ILE A 21 1.52 16.46 -0.22
CA ILE A 21 2.88 15.99 0.07
C ILE A 21 3.77 17.16 0.56
N SER A 22 3.67 18.31 -0.10
CA SER A 22 4.39 19.53 0.28
C SER A 22 3.94 20.09 1.62
N GLU A 23 2.65 20.00 1.95
CA GLU A 23 2.13 20.37 3.27
C GLU A 23 2.62 19.42 4.37
N ALA A 24 2.64 18.11 4.10
CA ALA A 24 3.12 17.11 5.05
C ALA A 24 4.62 17.22 5.33
N ALA A 25 5.41 17.50 4.29
CA ALA A 25 6.86 17.64 4.34
C ALA A 25 7.59 16.51 5.11
N ALA A 26 7.10 15.29 4.98
CA ALA A 26 7.55 14.11 5.73
C ALA A 26 9.04 13.80 5.54
N ASP A 27 9.64 13.12 6.51
CA ASP A 27 11.01 12.61 6.40
C ASP A 27 11.09 11.29 5.61
N ILE A 28 10.02 10.48 5.68
CA ILE A 28 9.86 9.24 4.93
C ILE A 28 8.45 9.19 4.37
N LEU A 29 8.32 8.88 3.08
CA LEU A 29 7.08 8.93 2.33
C LEU A 29 6.88 7.63 1.55
N LEU A 30 5.80 6.89 1.87
CA LEU A 30 5.33 5.79 1.03
C LEU A 30 4.29 6.32 0.04
N LEU A 31 4.54 6.10 -1.25
CA LEU A 31 3.60 6.36 -2.33
C LEU A 31 3.10 5.03 -2.89
N THR A 32 1.77 4.96 -3.07
CA THR A 32 1.12 3.88 -3.79
C THR A 32 0.58 4.43 -5.10
N ASN A 33 0.26 3.54 -6.04
CA ASN A 33 -0.30 3.92 -7.33
C ASN A 33 0.66 4.79 -8.18
N LEU A 34 1.96 4.54 -8.06
CA LEU A 34 3.00 5.10 -8.93
C LEU A 34 3.39 4.05 -9.96
N ASP A 35 3.31 4.36 -11.25
CA ASP A 35 3.71 3.39 -12.26
C ASP A 35 5.22 3.19 -12.22
N TRP A 36 5.62 1.92 -12.20
CA TRP A 36 7.00 1.50 -12.25
C TRP A 36 7.45 1.36 -13.70
N ASP A 37 8.65 1.82 -13.98
CA ASP A 37 9.36 1.58 -15.23
C ASP A 37 10.79 1.12 -14.94
N TYR A 38 11.31 0.27 -15.82
CA TYR A 38 12.60 -0.39 -15.62
C TYR A 38 13.78 0.59 -15.49
N HIS A 39 13.68 1.78 -16.10
CA HIS A 39 14.73 2.79 -16.07
C HIS A 39 14.59 3.78 -14.90
N GLY A 40 13.49 3.70 -14.13
CA GLY A 40 13.20 4.60 -13.02
C GLY A 40 12.90 6.04 -13.46
N GLU A 41 12.49 6.26 -14.71
CA GLU A 41 12.20 7.59 -15.27
C GLU A 41 11.05 8.27 -14.51
N THR A 42 9.98 7.52 -14.22
CA THR A 42 8.81 8.01 -13.47
C THR A 42 9.19 8.41 -12.04
N LEU A 43 10.00 7.56 -11.38
CA LEU A 43 10.49 7.82 -10.03
C LEU A 43 11.44 9.04 -10.00
N GLY A 44 12.37 9.12 -10.95
CA GLY A 44 13.31 10.22 -11.08
C GLY A 44 12.62 11.56 -11.35
N ALA A 45 11.62 11.58 -12.25
CA ALA A 45 10.82 12.77 -12.53
C ALA A 45 10.02 13.23 -11.30
N LEU A 46 9.44 12.28 -10.55
CA LEU A 46 8.75 12.55 -9.28
C LEU A 46 9.70 13.17 -8.25
N GLN A 47 10.89 12.57 -8.02
CA GLN A 47 11.90 13.09 -7.09
C GLN A 47 12.37 14.49 -7.50
N ALA A 48 12.67 14.71 -8.78
CA ALA A 48 13.09 16.02 -9.29
C ALA A 48 12.01 17.10 -9.06
N ARG A 49 10.74 16.75 -9.28
CA ARG A 49 9.61 17.66 -9.05
C ARG A 49 9.38 17.96 -7.57
N LEU A 50 9.57 16.97 -6.68
CA LEU A 50 9.54 17.18 -5.22
C LEU A 50 10.70 18.07 -4.77
N ALA A 51 11.92 17.82 -5.26
CA ALA A 51 13.09 18.64 -4.96
C ALA A 51 12.91 20.10 -5.41
N GLY A 52 12.28 20.33 -6.56
CA GLY A 52 11.89 21.66 -7.03
C GLY A 52 10.91 22.41 -6.11
N GLN A 53 10.21 21.70 -5.22
CA GLN A 53 9.33 22.25 -4.17
C GLN A 53 10.01 22.33 -2.80
N GLY A 54 11.32 22.04 -2.72
CA GLY A 54 12.09 22.05 -1.47
C GLY A 54 12.00 20.76 -0.67
N LEU A 55 11.42 19.70 -1.21
CA LEU A 55 11.37 18.37 -0.59
C LEU A 55 12.39 17.45 -1.25
N ASP A 56 13.59 17.38 -0.67
CA ASP A 56 14.66 16.52 -1.16
C ASP A 56 14.58 15.13 -0.54
N TYR A 57 14.40 14.10 -1.37
CA TYR A 57 14.40 12.69 -0.98
C TYR A 57 15.50 11.96 -1.77
N PRO A 58 16.76 12.00 -1.31
CA PRO A 58 17.89 11.41 -2.03
C PRO A 58 17.87 9.87 -2.08
N PHE A 59 17.09 9.22 -1.22
CA PHE A 59 16.98 7.76 -1.16
C PHE A 59 15.60 7.31 -1.60
N ALA A 60 15.56 6.28 -2.44
CA ALA A 60 14.31 5.71 -2.91
C ALA A 60 14.41 4.17 -3.02
N PHE A 61 13.29 3.50 -2.81
CA PHE A 61 13.13 2.06 -2.98
C PHE A 61 11.82 1.78 -3.72
N ALA A 62 11.91 1.25 -4.94
CA ALA A 62 10.78 0.97 -5.82
C ALA A 62 11.10 -0.23 -6.74
N PRO A 63 11.24 -1.45 -6.19
CA PRO A 63 11.38 -2.65 -7.01
C PRO A 63 10.12 -2.89 -7.85
N GLN A 64 10.25 -3.72 -8.88
CA GLN A 64 9.14 -4.08 -9.76
C GLN A 64 7.96 -4.66 -8.97
N PRO A 65 6.73 -4.11 -9.10
CA PRO A 65 5.55 -4.64 -8.44
C PRO A 65 4.99 -5.87 -9.19
N ASN A 66 4.06 -6.58 -8.55
CA ASN A 66 3.35 -7.71 -9.16
C ASN A 66 2.26 -7.29 -10.16
N THR A 67 1.82 -6.04 -10.15
CA THR A 67 0.77 -5.54 -11.03
C THR A 67 1.16 -5.64 -12.50
N GLY A 68 0.26 -6.22 -13.31
CA GLY A 68 0.46 -6.44 -14.75
C GLY A 68 1.57 -7.44 -15.11
N LEU A 69 2.10 -8.19 -14.14
CA LEU A 69 2.99 -9.33 -14.41
C LEU A 69 2.15 -10.55 -14.78
N ASP A 70 2.35 -11.10 -15.99
CA ASP A 70 1.57 -12.24 -16.47
C ASP A 70 1.73 -13.49 -15.58
N THR A 71 0.64 -14.21 -15.35
CA THR A 71 0.66 -15.52 -14.67
C THR A 71 0.77 -16.69 -15.65
N GLY A 72 0.40 -16.47 -16.92
CA GLY A 72 0.25 -17.54 -17.92
C GLY A 72 -1.05 -18.33 -17.80
N PHE A 73 -1.99 -17.90 -16.94
CA PHE A 73 -3.29 -18.54 -16.73
C PHE A 73 -4.44 -17.60 -17.13
N ASP A 74 -5.53 -18.17 -17.62
CA ASP A 74 -6.83 -17.50 -17.75
C ASP A 74 -7.52 -17.52 -16.38
N LEU A 75 -7.26 -16.50 -15.57
CA LEU A 75 -7.65 -16.49 -14.17
C LEU A 75 -9.12 -16.14 -13.96
N ASP A 76 -9.78 -15.52 -14.95
CA ASP A 76 -11.22 -15.21 -14.89
C ASP A 76 -12.10 -16.14 -15.74
N GLY A 77 -11.48 -17.09 -16.46
CA GLY A 77 -12.14 -18.17 -17.17
C GLY A 77 -12.86 -17.73 -18.44
N ASN A 78 -12.44 -16.60 -19.03
CA ASN A 78 -13.12 -16.01 -20.18
C ASN A 78 -12.64 -16.57 -21.54
N GLY A 79 -11.63 -17.44 -21.53
CA GLY A 79 -11.02 -18.08 -22.69
C GLY A 79 -9.89 -17.28 -23.33
N ARG A 80 -9.43 -16.20 -22.69
CA ARG A 80 -8.29 -15.37 -23.12
C ARG A 80 -7.21 -15.40 -22.05
N PHE A 81 -5.98 -15.16 -22.48
CA PHE A 81 -4.80 -15.18 -21.62
C PHE A 81 -4.07 -13.84 -21.74
N GLY A 82 -3.37 -13.46 -20.68
CA GLY A 82 -2.53 -12.27 -20.65
C GLY A 82 -3.32 -10.96 -20.63
N GLU A 83 -4.60 -11.00 -20.25
CA GLU A 83 -5.38 -9.78 -19.98
C GLU A 83 -5.04 -9.24 -18.57
N ALA A 84 -5.43 -8.00 -18.27
CA ALA A 84 -5.13 -7.39 -16.97
C ALA A 84 -5.66 -8.18 -15.77
N ARG A 85 -6.73 -8.98 -15.97
CA ARG A 85 -7.32 -9.85 -14.93
C ARG A 85 -6.59 -11.16 -14.71
N ASP A 86 -5.69 -11.52 -15.63
CA ASP A 86 -4.83 -12.70 -15.60
C ASP A 86 -3.47 -12.43 -14.97
N ALA A 87 -3.13 -11.16 -14.75
CA ALA A 87 -1.87 -10.77 -14.13
C ALA A 87 -1.84 -11.09 -12.61
N GLN A 88 -0.63 -11.19 -12.07
CA GLN A 88 -0.36 -11.42 -10.65
C GLN A 88 -1.11 -10.40 -9.78
N GLY A 89 -1.10 -9.12 -10.16
CA GLY A 89 -2.09 -8.13 -9.72
C GLY A 89 -2.67 -7.41 -10.92
N TYR A 90 -3.90 -6.89 -10.81
CA TYR A 90 -4.55 -6.23 -11.95
C TYR A 90 -3.68 -5.08 -12.50
N GLY A 91 -3.37 -5.15 -13.80
CA GLY A 91 -2.63 -4.11 -14.50
C GLY A 91 -2.55 -4.38 -16.00
N TRP A 92 -2.66 -3.33 -16.81
CA TRP A 92 -2.58 -3.42 -18.28
C TRP A 92 -1.16 -3.61 -18.80
N PHE A 93 -0.16 -3.28 -17.98
CA PHE A 93 1.24 -3.46 -18.27
C PHE A 93 1.98 -3.74 -16.96
N THR A 94 3.11 -4.44 -17.06
CA THR A 94 3.97 -4.73 -15.92
C THR A 94 4.49 -3.44 -15.31
N GLY A 95 4.19 -3.22 -14.02
CA GLY A 95 4.60 -2.01 -13.30
C GLY A 95 3.48 -1.02 -13.02
N GLN A 96 2.30 -1.16 -13.64
CA GLN A 96 1.19 -0.24 -13.41
C GLN A 96 0.76 -0.22 -11.94
N HIS A 97 0.44 0.93 -11.35
CA HIS A 97 -0.06 1.02 -9.96
C HIS A 97 0.91 0.44 -8.90
N GLY A 98 2.21 0.56 -9.14
CA GLY A 98 3.26 0.16 -8.20
C GLY A 98 3.34 1.01 -6.94
N MET A 99 4.45 0.84 -6.22
CA MET A 99 4.76 1.54 -4.98
C MET A 99 6.17 2.11 -5.02
N ALA A 100 6.41 3.19 -4.27
CA ALA A 100 7.73 3.72 -4.02
C ALA A 100 7.84 4.26 -2.59
N LEU A 101 8.94 3.92 -1.93
CA LEU A 101 9.35 4.51 -0.68
C LEU A 101 10.41 5.58 -0.96
N LEU A 102 10.16 6.81 -0.54
CA LEU A 102 11.08 7.94 -0.63
C LEU A 102 11.54 8.33 0.77
N SER A 103 12.82 8.62 0.96
CA SER A 103 13.37 8.96 2.27
C SER A 103 14.46 10.02 2.20
N ARG A 104 14.47 10.88 3.22
CA ARG A 104 15.61 11.76 3.54
C ARG A 104 16.79 11.00 4.11
N PHE A 105 16.54 9.80 4.61
CA PHE A 105 17.50 8.94 5.30
C PHE A 105 17.89 7.74 4.45
N PRO A 106 19.11 7.18 4.63
CA PRO A 106 19.56 6.03 3.85
C PRO A 106 18.63 4.83 3.98
N ILE A 107 18.25 4.25 2.84
CA ILE A 107 17.49 2.99 2.76
C ILE A 107 18.47 1.84 2.54
N GLU A 108 18.40 0.80 3.37
CA GLU A 108 19.25 -0.38 3.26
C GLU A 108 18.64 -1.43 2.33
N ALA A 109 18.58 -1.12 1.03
CA ALA A 109 17.89 -1.94 0.04
C ALA A 109 18.33 -3.42 0.01
N GLU A 110 19.62 -3.71 0.24
CA GLU A 110 20.16 -5.07 0.25
C GLU A 110 19.77 -5.88 1.50
N ALA A 111 19.34 -5.21 2.57
CA ALA A 111 18.85 -5.83 3.80
C ALA A 111 17.32 -5.92 3.85
N THR A 112 16.63 -5.40 2.83
CA THR A 112 15.16 -5.49 2.70
C THR A 112 14.70 -6.94 2.58
N GLN A 113 13.65 -7.29 3.32
CA GLN A 113 12.92 -8.53 3.08
C GLN A 113 11.74 -8.23 2.14
N ASP A 114 11.82 -8.73 0.90
CA ASP A 114 10.77 -8.58 -0.09
C ASP A 114 9.92 -9.85 -0.19
N PHE A 115 8.66 -9.73 0.25
CA PHE A 115 7.67 -10.82 0.25
C PHE A 115 6.78 -10.80 -1.00
N SER A 116 7.03 -9.91 -1.95
CA SER A 116 6.19 -9.76 -3.15
C SER A 116 6.12 -11.04 -3.97
N SER A 117 7.15 -11.89 -3.95
CA SER A 117 7.16 -13.17 -4.66
C SER A 117 6.54 -14.35 -3.91
N LEU A 118 6.09 -14.17 -2.66
CA LEU A 118 5.48 -15.24 -1.86
C LEU A 118 4.20 -15.73 -2.53
N LEU A 119 4.11 -17.05 -2.78
CA LEU A 119 2.90 -17.67 -3.33
C LEU A 119 1.76 -17.62 -2.31
N TRP A 120 0.54 -17.33 -2.79
CA TRP A 120 -0.62 -17.22 -1.91
C TRP A 120 -0.92 -18.54 -1.20
N ARG A 121 -0.73 -19.68 -1.88
CA ARG A 121 -0.90 -21.02 -1.31
C ARG A 121 0.06 -21.35 -0.16
N ASP A 122 1.21 -20.67 -0.07
CA ASP A 122 2.24 -20.94 0.94
C ASP A 122 2.03 -20.08 2.21
N VAL A 123 1.07 -19.16 2.19
CA VAL A 123 0.68 -18.37 3.37
C VAL A 123 -0.09 -19.26 4.35
N PRO A 124 0.25 -19.30 5.65
CA PRO A 124 -0.51 -20.09 6.61
C PRO A 124 -1.99 -19.68 6.65
N GLN A 125 -2.90 -20.66 6.72
CA GLN A 125 -4.35 -20.42 6.83
C GLN A 125 -4.96 -19.58 5.70
N ASN A 126 -4.32 -19.55 4.52
CA ASN A 126 -4.81 -18.84 3.36
C ASN A 126 -6.19 -19.32 2.88
N GLN A 127 -6.85 -18.48 2.10
CA GLN A 127 -8.18 -18.68 1.54
C GLN A 127 -8.13 -19.02 0.03
N ILE A 128 -6.98 -19.42 -0.51
CA ILE A 128 -6.80 -19.64 -1.96
C ILE A 128 -7.73 -20.73 -2.50
N SER A 129 -8.04 -21.75 -1.71
CA SER A 129 -8.94 -22.84 -2.12
C SER A 129 -10.36 -22.37 -2.40
N GLY A 130 -10.74 -21.21 -1.88
CA GLY A 130 -12.03 -20.56 -2.13
C GLY A 130 -12.04 -19.61 -3.33
N ALA A 131 -10.89 -19.37 -3.96
CA ALA A 131 -10.72 -18.37 -5.02
C ALA A 131 -11.08 -18.88 -6.43
N ALA A 132 -11.55 -20.12 -6.56
CA ALA A 132 -11.99 -20.74 -7.81
C ALA A 132 -10.96 -20.62 -8.96
N LEU A 133 -9.67 -20.78 -8.64
CA LEU A 133 -8.59 -20.69 -9.63
C LEU A 133 -8.61 -21.87 -10.61
N PRO A 134 -8.18 -21.68 -11.87
CA PRO A 134 -7.93 -22.79 -12.77
C PRO A 134 -6.83 -23.71 -12.21
N GLU A 135 -6.88 -25.01 -12.57
CA GLU A 135 -5.93 -26.01 -12.08
C GLU A 135 -4.48 -25.60 -12.33
N GLY A 136 -3.67 -25.56 -11.26
CA GLY A 136 -2.25 -25.22 -11.31
C GLY A 136 -1.94 -23.73 -11.14
N ALA A 137 -2.95 -22.83 -11.21
CA ALA A 137 -2.70 -21.41 -10.98
C ALA A 137 -2.30 -21.10 -9.53
N GLU A 138 -2.68 -21.95 -8.58
CA GLU A 138 -2.23 -21.86 -7.19
C GLU A 138 -0.71 -21.94 -7.06
N ASP A 139 -0.01 -22.62 -7.98
CA ASP A 139 1.45 -22.79 -7.95
C ASP A 139 2.23 -21.57 -8.47
N VAL A 140 1.54 -20.57 -9.03
CA VAL A 140 2.16 -19.35 -9.56
C VAL A 140 1.60 -18.07 -8.94
N LEU A 141 0.36 -18.07 -8.47
CA LEU A 141 -0.30 -16.86 -8.00
C LEU A 141 0.30 -16.40 -6.66
N ARG A 142 0.85 -15.19 -6.65
CA ARG A 142 1.47 -14.56 -5.48
C ARG A 142 0.40 -14.01 -4.53
N LEU A 143 0.70 -13.92 -3.24
CA LEU A 143 -0.18 -13.27 -2.28
C LEU A 143 -0.35 -11.79 -2.61
N SER A 144 0.76 -11.07 -2.67
CA SER A 144 0.78 -9.63 -2.90
C SER A 144 0.25 -9.29 -4.29
N SER A 145 -0.78 -8.46 -4.42
CA SER A 145 -1.21 -7.95 -5.72
C SER A 145 -0.26 -6.86 -6.24
N THR A 146 0.24 -6.02 -5.33
CA THR A 146 1.25 -5.01 -5.67
C THR A 146 2.60 -5.41 -5.06
N ALA A 147 2.73 -5.35 -3.72
CA ALA A 147 3.96 -5.67 -3.02
C ALA A 147 3.76 -5.80 -1.50
N HIS A 148 4.71 -6.50 -0.83
CA HIS A 148 4.90 -6.52 0.63
C HIS A 148 6.39 -6.43 0.93
N TRP A 149 6.82 -5.42 1.68
CA TRP A 149 8.23 -5.16 1.99
C TRP A 149 8.44 -4.91 3.48
N ASP A 150 9.54 -5.44 4.03
CA ASP A 150 10.13 -4.96 5.27
C ASP A 150 11.46 -4.26 4.94
N VAL A 151 11.43 -2.92 4.95
CA VAL A 151 12.54 -2.07 4.47
C VAL A 151 13.23 -1.37 5.65
N PRO A 152 14.52 -1.63 5.91
CA PRO A 152 15.28 -0.91 6.92
C PRO A 152 15.68 0.49 6.43
N VAL A 153 15.45 1.50 7.28
CA VAL A 153 15.84 2.90 7.04
C VAL A 153 16.70 3.42 8.19
N GLN A 154 17.86 3.99 7.88
CA GLN A 154 18.81 4.52 8.86
C GLN A 154 18.45 5.93 9.33
N THR A 155 17.59 6.04 10.34
CA THR A 155 17.19 7.34 10.90
C THR A 155 18.22 7.86 11.92
N PRO A 156 18.19 9.16 12.29
CA PRO A 156 19.04 9.70 13.35
C PRO A 156 18.85 9.01 14.71
N GLU A 157 17.70 8.39 14.94
CA GLU A 157 17.37 7.68 16.18
C GLU A 157 17.79 6.20 16.13
N GLY A 158 18.22 5.71 14.95
CA GLY A 158 18.62 4.34 14.65
C GLY A 158 17.79 3.71 13.51
N VAL A 159 18.01 2.43 13.22
CA VAL A 159 17.26 1.72 12.17
C VAL A 159 15.76 1.68 12.52
N LEU A 160 14.93 2.08 11.57
CA LEU A 160 13.48 1.91 11.61
C LEU A 160 13.08 1.00 10.45
N HIS A 161 12.33 -0.06 10.75
CA HIS A 161 11.78 -0.95 9.73
C HIS A 161 10.44 -0.42 9.24
N LEU A 162 10.29 -0.32 7.92
CA LEU A 162 9.05 0.09 7.26
C LEU A 162 8.42 -1.12 6.59
N TRP A 163 7.34 -1.61 7.22
CA TRP A 163 6.55 -2.72 6.72
C TRP A 163 5.50 -2.18 5.75
N ALA A 164 5.89 -2.06 4.49
CA ALA A 164 5.14 -1.37 3.44
C ALA A 164 4.37 -2.35 2.56
N TYR A 165 3.12 -2.04 2.23
CA TYR A 165 2.33 -2.83 1.27
C TYR A 165 1.21 -2.03 0.57
N ALA A 166 0.72 -2.60 -0.53
CA ALA A 166 -0.54 -2.21 -1.13
C ALA A 166 -1.30 -3.47 -1.54
N ALA A 167 -2.43 -3.68 -0.88
CA ALA A 167 -3.32 -4.81 -1.08
C ALA A 167 -4.33 -4.54 -2.20
N THR A 168 -4.89 -5.60 -2.77
CA THR A 168 -5.91 -5.50 -3.82
C THR A 168 -7.21 -4.90 -3.28
N PRO A 169 -7.98 -4.09 -4.03
CA PRO A 169 -9.34 -3.76 -3.64
C PRO A 169 -10.19 -5.03 -3.48
N PRO A 170 -11.01 -5.19 -2.42
CA PRO A 170 -11.72 -6.44 -2.13
C PRO A 170 -13.02 -6.60 -2.96
N VAL A 171 -13.03 -6.07 -4.18
CA VAL A 171 -14.20 -5.98 -5.07
C VAL A 171 -13.74 -6.15 -6.53
N PHE A 172 -14.67 -6.03 -7.49
CA PHE A 172 -14.45 -6.14 -8.95
C PHE A 172 -14.25 -7.58 -9.46
N ASP A 173 -14.81 -8.54 -8.75
CA ASP A 173 -14.80 -9.98 -9.02
C ASP A 173 -16.21 -10.59 -8.89
N GLY A 174 -16.32 -11.91 -9.08
CA GLY A 174 -17.57 -12.65 -9.05
C GLY A 174 -17.88 -13.27 -7.69
N PRO A 175 -18.89 -14.17 -7.64
CA PRO A 175 -19.31 -14.85 -6.41
C PRO A 175 -18.21 -15.67 -5.69
N GLU A 176 -17.11 -15.98 -6.36
CA GLU A 176 -15.93 -16.60 -5.78
C GLU A 176 -15.24 -15.73 -4.72
N ASP A 177 -15.40 -14.39 -4.82
CA ASP A 177 -14.83 -13.40 -3.91
C ASP A 177 -13.31 -13.56 -3.77
N ARG A 178 -12.62 -13.72 -4.91
CA ARG A 178 -11.16 -13.90 -4.98
C ARG A 178 -10.44 -12.69 -4.39
N ASN A 179 -10.84 -11.49 -4.77
CA ASN A 179 -10.23 -10.25 -4.33
C ASN A 179 -10.51 -9.99 -2.85
N GLY A 180 -11.72 -10.25 -2.34
CA GLY A 180 -11.99 -10.11 -0.91
C GLY A 180 -11.25 -11.15 -0.06
N ARG A 181 -11.07 -12.39 -0.55
CA ARG A 181 -10.22 -13.41 0.09
C ARG A 181 -8.75 -13.03 0.08
N ARG A 182 -8.24 -12.60 -1.07
CA ARG A 182 -6.84 -12.22 -1.23
C ARG A 182 -6.50 -10.99 -0.42
N ASN A 183 -7.31 -9.94 -0.48
CA ASN A 183 -7.15 -8.73 0.33
C ASN A 183 -7.09 -9.06 1.83
N ALA A 184 -7.96 -9.96 2.30
CA ALA A 184 -7.95 -10.39 3.70
C ALA A 184 -6.63 -11.08 4.08
N ASP A 185 -6.11 -11.94 3.22
CA ASP A 185 -4.85 -12.65 3.46
C ASP A 185 -3.63 -11.73 3.31
N GLU A 186 -3.68 -10.73 2.42
CA GLU A 186 -2.67 -9.67 2.31
C GLU A 186 -2.59 -8.85 3.61
N ASN A 187 -3.73 -8.52 4.22
CA ASN A 187 -3.74 -7.86 5.53
C ASN A 187 -3.24 -8.80 6.65
N ARG A 188 -3.70 -10.06 6.68
CA ARG A 188 -3.30 -11.06 7.69
C ARG A 188 -1.84 -11.48 7.59
N PHE A 189 -1.20 -11.31 6.45
CA PHE A 189 0.23 -11.55 6.25
C PHE A 189 1.08 -10.98 7.40
N TRP A 190 0.79 -9.75 7.81
CA TRP A 190 1.54 -9.07 8.87
C TRP A 190 1.40 -9.73 10.24
N LEU A 191 0.24 -10.34 10.55
CA LEU A 191 0.06 -11.13 11.76
C LEU A 191 0.89 -12.42 11.69
N HIS A 192 0.98 -13.06 10.53
CA HIS A 192 1.86 -14.22 10.34
C HIS A 192 3.33 -13.86 10.51
N TYR A 193 3.74 -12.71 9.99
CA TYR A 193 5.09 -12.18 10.16
C TYR A 193 5.40 -11.88 11.63
N LEU A 194 4.51 -11.16 12.32
CA LEU A 194 4.59 -10.86 13.75
C LEU A 194 4.62 -12.10 14.64
N ASN A 195 3.85 -13.13 14.28
CA ASN A 195 3.78 -14.38 15.03
C ASN A 195 4.95 -15.33 14.73
N GLY A 196 5.83 -14.97 13.79
CA GLY A 196 6.95 -15.81 13.37
C GLY A 196 6.51 -17.12 12.72
N THR A 197 5.32 -17.14 12.09
CA THR A 197 4.82 -18.32 11.37
C THR A 197 5.29 -18.38 9.91
N LEU A 198 6.01 -17.35 9.46
CA LEU A 198 6.72 -17.32 8.18
C LEU A 198 8.17 -17.80 8.38
N PRO A 199 8.85 -18.28 7.31
CA PRO A 199 10.26 -18.67 7.39
C PRO A 199 11.16 -17.50 7.80
N GLN A 200 10.90 -16.33 7.24
CA GLN A 200 11.54 -15.08 7.62
C GLN A 200 10.91 -14.50 8.89
N LYS A 201 11.71 -13.74 9.64
CA LYS A 201 11.31 -13.18 10.92
C LYS A 201 11.51 -11.67 10.96
N PRO A 202 10.66 -10.94 11.69
CA PRO A 202 10.90 -9.55 12.04
C PRO A 202 12.29 -9.35 12.62
N ALA A 203 12.94 -8.26 12.20
CA ALA A 203 14.11 -7.75 12.88
C ALA A 203 13.74 -7.29 14.30
N PRO A 204 14.67 -7.31 15.28
CA PRO A 204 14.40 -6.85 16.64
C PRO A 204 14.24 -5.33 16.76
N GLU A 205 14.62 -4.57 15.75
CA GLU A 205 14.48 -3.12 15.70
C GLU A 205 13.00 -2.67 15.60
N PRO A 206 12.68 -1.43 16.03
CA PRO A 206 11.33 -0.90 15.91
C PRO A 206 10.85 -0.85 14.46
N PHE A 207 9.54 -1.00 14.28
CA PHE A 207 8.91 -1.00 12.96
C PHE A 207 7.65 -0.13 12.90
N VAL A 208 7.26 0.23 11.68
CA VAL A 208 5.97 0.83 11.37
C VAL A 208 5.34 0.05 10.22
N LEU A 209 4.13 -0.46 10.42
CA LEU A 209 3.31 -1.03 9.36
C LEU A 209 2.55 0.09 8.66
N LEU A 210 2.77 0.28 7.37
CA LEU A 210 2.14 1.36 6.61
C LEU A 210 1.76 0.93 5.20
N GLY A 211 0.63 1.41 4.70
CA GLY A 211 0.22 1.06 3.35
C GLY A 211 -1.25 1.21 3.03
N LEU A 212 -1.57 0.80 1.81
CA LEU A 212 -2.92 0.72 1.29
C LEU A 212 -3.50 -0.66 1.61
N ALA A 213 -4.26 -0.75 2.70
CA ALA A 213 -4.95 -1.98 3.11
C ALA A 213 -6.18 -2.29 2.26
N ASN A 214 -6.78 -1.27 1.64
CA ASN A 214 -8.05 -1.36 0.90
C ASN A 214 -9.24 -1.92 1.71
N LEU A 215 -9.15 -1.86 3.05
CA LEU A 215 -10.12 -2.47 3.95
C LEU A 215 -10.51 -1.50 5.07
N ASP A 216 -11.78 -1.14 5.15
CA ASP A 216 -12.34 -0.30 6.22
C ASP A 216 -12.85 -1.19 7.36
N PRO A 217 -12.63 -0.83 8.63
CA PRO A 217 -13.00 -1.68 9.77
C PRO A 217 -14.52 -1.81 9.95
N ASN A 218 -15.31 -0.87 9.42
CA ASN A 218 -16.74 -0.75 9.69
C ASN A 218 -17.61 -0.81 8.43
N ARG A 219 -17.06 -0.50 7.25
CA ARG A 219 -17.78 -0.28 5.99
C ARG A 219 -17.11 -1.04 4.83
N GLY A 220 -17.69 -0.93 3.62
CA GLY A 220 -17.18 -1.61 2.42
C GLY A 220 -17.51 -3.10 2.37
N GLU A 221 -17.19 -3.76 1.26
CA GLU A 221 -17.59 -5.15 0.98
C GLU A 221 -16.54 -6.20 1.38
N GLY A 222 -15.32 -5.79 1.73
CA GLY A 222 -14.25 -6.70 2.10
C GLY A 222 -14.43 -7.42 3.45
N LYS A 223 -13.57 -8.41 3.71
CA LYS A 223 -13.55 -9.21 4.94
C LYS A 223 -12.90 -8.44 6.11
N ARG A 224 -13.70 -7.59 6.75
CA ARG A 224 -13.25 -6.57 7.73
C ARG A 224 -12.55 -7.12 8.96
N ASP A 225 -12.80 -8.37 9.32
CA ASP A 225 -12.11 -9.08 10.39
C ASP A 225 -10.58 -9.05 10.20
N ALA A 226 -10.09 -9.13 8.97
CA ALA A 226 -8.64 -9.09 8.70
C ALA A 226 -7.96 -7.77 9.12
N ILE A 227 -8.57 -6.61 8.86
CA ILE A 227 -8.02 -5.32 9.31
C ILE A 227 -8.30 -5.10 10.80
N LEU A 228 -9.46 -5.53 11.31
CA LEU A 228 -9.77 -5.42 12.73
C LEU A 228 -8.77 -6.18 13.59
N ASP A 229 -8.36 -7.38 13.19
CA ASP A 229 -7.34 -8.17 13.88
C ASP A 229 -6.00 -7.42 14.01
N LEU A 230 -5.58 -6.66 12.98
CA LEU A 230 -4.41 -5.78 13.06
C LEU A 230 -4.62 -4.60 14.01
N LEU A 231 -5.77 -3.93 13.92
CA LEU A 231 -6.05 -2.72 14.70
C LEU A 231 -6.18 -3.00 16.21
N ILE A 232 -6.54 -4.23 16.60
CA ILE A 232 -6.65 -4.64 18.00
C ILE A 232 -5.41 -5.39 18.52
N ASP A 233 -4.42 -5.69 17.66
CA ASP A 233 -3.21 -6.38 18.09
C ASP A 233 -2.39 -5.49 19.03
N PRO A 234 -2.08 -5.93 20.26
CA PRO A 234 -1.42 -5.09 21.26
C PRO A 234 0.03 -4.74 20.93
N ARG A 235 0.62 -5.36 19.89
CA ARG A 235 1.96 -5.01 19.38
C ARG A 235 1.92 -3.83 18.41
N LEU A 236 0.74 -3.40 17.99
CA LEU A 236 0.51 -2.27 17.09
C LEU A 236 -0.23 -1.15 17.82
N GLN A 237 -0.05 0.08 17.35
CA GLN A 237 -0.81 1.24 17.79
C GLN A 237 -1.65 1.73 16.61
N ASP A 238 -2.94 1.96 16.81
CA ASP A 238 -3.79 2.66 15.84
C ASP A 238 -3.98 4.13 16.28
N PRO A 239 -3.32 5.11 15.64
CA PRO A 239 -3.53 6.52 15.95
C PRO A 239 -4.92 7.04 15.58
N ALA A 240 -5.67 6.30 14.75
CA ALA A 240 -7.00 6.65 14.23
C ALA A 240 -7.16 8.15 13.87
N PRO A 241 -6.25 8.70 13.03
CA PRO A 241 -6.14 10.14 12.86
C PRO A 241 -7.36 10.73 12.16
N LYS A 242 -7.55 12.01 12.42
CA LYS A 242 -8.59 12.84 11.84
C LYS A 242 -7.93 14.10 11.26
N GLY A 243 -8.64 14.83 10.43
CA GLY A 243 -8.11 16.08 9.90
C GLY A 243 -9.18 17.02 9.37
N PRO A 244 -8.86 18.31 9.18
CA PRO A 244 -9.72 19.24 8.46
C PRO A 244 -10.10 18.68 7.09
N GLY A 245 -11.37 18.83 6.70
CA GLY A 245 -11.87 18.29 5.43
C GLY A 245 -12.25 16.82 5.46
N ALA A 246 -12.01 16.11 6.57
CA ALA A 246 -12.49 14.73 6.73
C ALA A 246 -14.03 14.66 6.66
N PRO A 247 -14.58 13.68 5.92
CA PRO A 247 -16.02 13.49 5.82
C PRO A 247 -16.67 13.26 7.19
N ALA A 248 -17.70 14.04 7.52
CA ALA A 248 -18.38 13.95 8.81
C ALA A 248 -18.99 12.56 9.09
N SER A 249 -19.37 11.83 8.05
CA SER A 249 -19.91 10.46 8.15
C SER A 249 -18.85 9.41 8.44
N ASN A 250 -17.56 9.71 8.24
CA ASN A 250 -16.44 8.85 8.59
C ASN A 250 -15.18 9.71 8.86
N PRO A 251 -15.00 10.24 10.09
CA PRO A 251 -13.93 11.19 10.41
C PRO A 251 -12.50 10.65 10.25
N THR A 252 -12.34 9.33 10.21
CA THR A 252 -11.06 8.64 10.03
C THR A 252 -10.89 8.11 8.60
N ALA A 253 -11.80 8.44 7.68
CA ALA A 253 -11.66 8.03 6.29
C ALA A 253 -10.36 8.60 5.70
N THR A 254 -9.70 7.81 4.87
CA THR A 254 -8.51 8.23 4.11
C THR A 254 -8.83 8.42 2.63
N ALA A 255 -9.99 7.94 2.19
CA ALA A 255 -10.49 8.12 0.84
C ALA A 255 -12.00 8.40 0.83
N ASP A 256 -12.46 9.17 -0.15
CA ASP A 256 -13.87 9.35 -0.49
C ASP A 256 -14.11 8.91 -1.95
N PHE A 257 -14.87 7.83 -2.09
CA PHE A 257 -15.17 7.19 -3.37
C PHE A 257 -16.43 7.76 -4.04
N GLY A 258 -16.97 8.87 -3.54
CA GLY A 258 -18.15 9.54 -4.11
C GLY A 258 -19.47 8.96 -3.61
N GLU A 259 -20.59 9.36 -4.20
CA GLU A 259 -21.92 9.17 -3.61
C GLU A 259 -22.35 7.70 -3.41
N SER A 260 -21.89 6.78 -4.27
CA SER A 260 -22.32 5.37 -4.23
C SER A 260 -21.66 4.57 -3.10
N ILE A 261 -20.37 4.80 -2.84
CA ILE A 261 -19.58 4.06 -1.85
C ILE A 261 -19.36 4.91 -0.59
N GLY A 262 -19.09 6.20 -0.81
CA GLY A 262 -18.79 7.18 0.20
C GLY A 262 -17.39 7.03 0.82
N PRO A 263 -17.18 7.63 1.99
CA PRO A 263 -15.86 7.72 2.59
C PRO A 263 -15.48 6.48 3.39
N LEU A 264 -14.28 5.96 3.14
CA LEU A 264 -13.71 4.75 3.75
C LEU A 264 -12.29 5.02 4.27
N ARG A 265 -11.93 4.35 5.35
CA ARG A 265 -10.56 4.27 5.87
C ARG A 265 -9.88 3.07 5.23
N VAL A 266 -8.99 3.32 4.27
CA VAL A 266 -8.34 2.26 3.47
C VAL A 266 -6.81 2.31 3.53
N ASP A 267 -6.25 3.37 4.11
CA ASP A 267 -4.82 3.56 4.30
C ASP A 267 -4.51 3.60 5.80
N TYR A 268 -3.37 3.02 6.19
CA TYR A 268 -2.99 2.85 7.59
C TYR A 268 -1.51 3.15 7.80
N ILE A 269 -1.19 3.70 8.98
CA ILE A 269 0.13 3.76 9.59
C ILE A 269 -0.05 3.27 11.02
N LEU A 270 0.50 2.10 11.32
CA LEU A 270 0.39 1.37 12.57
C LEU A 270 1.80 1.19 13.16
N PRO A 271 2.26 2.14 13.99
CA PRO A 271 3.54 2.03 14.67
C PRO A 271 3.57 0.85 15.63
N ALA A 272 4.74 0.22 15.79
CA ALA A 272 4.96 -0.77 16.84
C ALA A 272 4.66 -0.19 18.24
N ALA A 273 4.19 -1.04 19.15
CA ALA A 273 3.75 -0.66 20.50
C ALA A 273 4.89 -0.20 21.42
N ASP A 274 6.15 -0.19 20.97
CA ASP A 274 7.32 0.35 21.66
C ASP A 274 7.80 1.69 21.12
N LEU A 275 7.17 2.22 20.07
CA LEU A 275 7.32 3.60 19.62
C LEU A 275 6.38 4.53 20.40
N THR A 276 6.75 5.80 20.48
CA THR A 276 5.87 6.86 21.01
C THR A 276 5.22 7.58 19.83
N VAL A 277 3.88 7.58 19.77
CA VAL A 277 3.12 8.41 18.83
C VAL A 277 2.99 9.81 19.41
N LEU A 278 3.59 10.80 18.75
CA LEU A 278 3.58 12.19 19.18
C LEU A 278 2.34 12.93 18.67
N ASP A 279 2.03 12.74 17.39
CA ASP A 279 0.86 13.30 16.73
C ASP A 279 0.51 12.48 15.48
N ALA A 280 -0.69 12.63 14.96
CA ALA A 280 -1.13 11.98 13.73
C ALA A 280 -2.29 12.75 13.09
N GLY A 281 -2.33 12.80 11.76
CA GLY A 281 -3.34 13.58 11.05
C GLY A 281 -3.62 13.12 9.64
N LEU A 282 -4.64 13.77 9.07
CA LEU A 282 -5.04 13.64 7.68
C LEU A 282 -4.97 14.99 6.99
N ILE A 283 -4.29 15.05 5.85
CA ILE A 283 -4.26 16.24 4.99
C ILE A 283 -5.11 15.94 3.76
N TRP A 284 -6.29 16.54 3.71
CA TRP A 284 -7.19 16.40 2.57
C TRP A 284 -6.84 17.42 1.49
N PRO A 285 -6.73 16.99 0.22
CA PRO A 285 -6.55 17.93 -0.87
C PRO A 285 -7.74 18.87 -0.97
N ALA A 286 -7.49 20.09 -1.48
CA ALA A 286 -8.56 20.99 -1.87
C ALA A 286 -9.55 20.26 -2.81
N PRO A 287 -10.85 20.61 -2.83
CA PRO A 287 -11.84 19.90 -3.62
C PRO A 287 -11.45 19.82 -5.10
N ALA A 288 -10.95 18.67 -5.53
CA ALA A 288 -10.69 18.40 -6.94
C ALA A 288 -12.03 18.27 -7.70
N GLN A 289 -12.04 18.65 -8.98
CA GLN A 289 -13.16 18.30 -9.87
C GLN A 289 -13.04 16.83 -10.26
N LYS A 290 -14.11 16.05 -9.97
CA LYS A 290 -14.37 14.63 -10.32
C LYS A 290 -13.27 13.62 -9.93
N GLY A 291 -13.71 12.49 -9.36
CA GLY A 291 -12.84 11.35 -9.01
C GLY A 291 -12.76 11.08 -7.52
N VAL A 292 -12.02 10.02 -7.16
CA VAL A 292 -11.77 9.62 -5.78
C VAL A 292 -10.87 10.65 -5.12
N LYS A 293 -11.26 11.14 -3.94
CA LYS A 293 -10.40 12.00 -3.12
C LYS A 293 -9.64 11.12 -2.15
N ARG A 294 -8.34 11.33 -2.00
CA ARG A 294 -7.50 10.63 -1.03
C ARG A 294 -6.77 11.65 -0.18
N ALA A 295 -6.82 11.46 1.13
CA ALA A 295 -6.03 12.23 2.07
C ALA A 295 -4.62 11.64 2.18
N LEU A 296 -3.64 12.49 2.43
CA LEU A 296 -2.35 12.04 2.94
C LEU A 296 -2.51 11.75 4.44
N LEU A 297 -2.08 10.56 4.86
CA LEU A 297 -2.02 10.11 6.25
C LEU A 297 -0.59 10.27 6.77
N TRP A 298 -0.42 10.92 7.92
CA TRP A 298 0.89 11.10 8.55
C TRP A 298 0.84 10.78 10.05
N VAL A 299 2.00 10.41 10.60
CA VAL A 299 2.22 10.13 12.01
C VAL A 299 3.61 10.63 12.40
N ASP A 300 3.70 11.41 13.48
CA ASP A 300 4.95 11.82 14.10
C ASP A 300 5.33 10.83 15.20
N LEU A 301 6.58 10.38 15.17
CA LEU A 301 7.08 9.31 16.03
C LEU A 301 8.33 9.74 16.78
N ALA A 302 8.52 9.17 17.95
CA ALA A 302 9.79 9.18 18.68
C ALA A 302 10.09 7.80 19.26
N ARG A 303 11.37 7.46 19.39
CA ARG A 303 11.78 6.34 20.23
C ARG A 303 11.38 6.56 21.70
N ARG A 304 11.04 5.47 22.39
CA ARG A 304 10.79 5.47 23.84
C ARG A 304 12.06 5.66 24.66
#